data_AF-A0A7W5JST5-F1
#
_entry.id   AF-A0A7W5JST5-F1
#
_cell.length_a   1.000
_cell.length_b   1.000
_cell.length_c   1.000
_cell.angle_alpha   90.00
_cell.angle_beta   90.00
_cell.angle_gamma   90.00
#
_symmetry.space_group_name_H-M   'P 1'
#
loop_
_entity.id
_entity.type
_entity.pdbx_description
1 polymer ?
#
loop_
_entity_poly.entity_id
_entity_poly.type
_entity_poly.pdbx_seq_one_letter_code
_entity_poly.pdbx_strand_id
1 'polypeptide(L)'
;MTLPIEGRVRVVVDVDTVFTDDDQARFLFALLAQDQVETFKYSDQGPPPEQPRRSVEPLRLSVTPGWLTFAPAREPTWDDQGRVTYTTGGDSWHASNVMGGGDFLEWGAFLATERLGDRAPDGQQIRSDLTTLLAVSAAKAHLFVTNRPVLLEPNLPRSAYSCTAADVEDSLATISLWLRAKGVYIVLAEGRGKALVERHTFYMIALRNLLHESWRWGHGCTASGDPVLHDLSISLHRRLVTALKARDRIRTAGFFMAQAASRDEVLECVDVIALNVMAAFDVVARAANRVLRVVPKDKNASWLYPNWSDNLPRPGLGSIIDRHREVVLLISRLRNTIHEKAMHLGTIHQPQEGDADYYVVLPADQSEDLRASFETLGGLEAWGIRELGPERLWAEPFRLSEQMLRYGIYALDALLADIPIEHLAVGTALETGPPVDDWVWSATARRNVAWQVALREHEPADRSC
;
A
#
# COMPACT_ATOMS: atom_id res chain seq x y z
N MET A 1 13.22 -0.31 7.30
CA MET A 1 12.49 0.22 8.47
C MET A 1 11.80 -0.94 9.15
N THR A 2 12.01 -1.12 10.45
CA THR A 2 11.26 -2.09 11.26
C THR A 2 10.41 -1.33 12.26
N LEU A 3 9.11 -1.34 12.05
CA LEU A 3 8.14 -0.79 12.96
C LEU A 3 7.80 -1.81 14.05
N PRO A 4 7.48 -1.38 15.29
CA PRO A 4 7.26 -2.30 16.39
C PRO A 4 5.95 -3.08 16.21
N ILE A 5 6.04 -4.40 16.31
CA ILE A 5 4.86 -5.28 16.40
C ILE A 5 4.19 -5.07 17.77
N GLU A 6 4.93 -4.80 18.84
CA GLU A 6 4.40 -4.55 20.18
C GLU A 6 4.67 -3.11 20.62
N GLY A 7 3.67 -2.43 21.19
CA GLY A 7 3.77 -1.04 21.60
C GLY A 7 3.10 -0.06 20.63
N ARG A 8 3.49 1.22 20.74
CA ARG A 8 2.94 2.32 19.93
C ARG A 8 3.84 2.63 18.75
N VAL A 9 3.25 2.96 17.60
CA VAL A 9 4.02 3.58 16.51
C VAL A 9 4.23 5.05 16.84
N ARG A 10 5.49 5.44 16.97
CA ARG A 10 5.92 6.83 17.12
C ARG A 10 5.95 7.55 15.78
N VAL A 11 5.18 8.64 15.67
CA VAL A 11 5.06 9.48 14.48
C VAL A 11 5.37 10.93 14.85
N VAL A 12 6.18 11.59 14.02
CA VAL A 12 6.41 13.03 14.10
C VAL A 12 5.74 13.68 12.90
N VAL A 13 5.02 14.79 13.11
CA VAL A 13 4.35 15.55 12.07
C VAL A 13 5.01 16.91 11.94
N ASP A 14 5.54 17.20 10.76
CA ASP A 14 6.05 18.51 10.37
C ASP A 14 4.88 19.48 10.18
N VAL A 15 4.63 20.31 11.19
CA VAL A 15 3.46 21.18 11.18
C VAL A 15 3.61 22.37 10.23
N ASP A 16 4.84 22.65 9.79
CA ASP A 16 5.13 23.72 8.85
C ASP A 16 4.69 23.37 7.42
N THR A 17 4.60 22.07 7.10
CA THR A 17 4.33 21.60 5.73
C THR A 17 3.08 20.73 5.59
N VAL A 18 2.58 20.14 6.69
CA VAL A 18 1.44 19.20 6.66
C VAL A 18 0.10 19.84 7.04
N PHE A 19 0.08 20.98 7.74
CA PHE A 19 -1.19 21.62 8.13
C PHE A 19 -1.86 22.28 6.92
N THR A 20 -2.70 21.50 6.25
CA THR A 20 -3.64 21.97 5.22
C THR A 20 -5.06 21.68 5.67
N ASP A 21 -6.02 22.45 5.16
CA ASP A 21 -7.46 22.24 5.40
C ASP A 21 -8.05 21.10 4.55
N ASP A 22 -7.20 20.23 3.99
CA ASP A 22 -7.61 19.13 3.13
C ASP A 22 -8.14 17.93 3.91
N ASP A 23 -9.06 17.19 3.28
CA ASP A 23 -9.73 16.05 3.88
C ASP A 23 -8.75 14.90 4.22
N GLN A 24 -7.66 14.72 3.44
CA GLN A 24 -6.65 13.70 3.75
C GLN A 24 -5.90 14.02 5.04
N ALA A 25 -5.47 15.28 5.21
CA ALA A 25 -4.77 15.71 6.41
C ALA A 25 -5.67 15.58 7.65
N ARG A 26 -6.94 15.98 7.54
CA ARG A 26 -7.94 15.79 8.62
C ARG A 26 -8.11 14.33 9.00
N PHE A 27 -8.22 13.45 8.01
CA PHE A 27 -8.34 12.02 8.26
C PHE A 27 -7.06 11.43 8.87
N LEU A 28 -5.88 11.87 8.40
CA LEU A 28 -4.59 11.48 8.98
C LEU A 28 -4.51 11.83 10.46
N PHE A 29 -4.88 13.06 10.84
CA PHE A 29 -4.89 13.47 12.25
C PHE A 29 -5.81 12.60 13.11
N ALA A 30 -6.91 12.09 12.56
CA ALA A 30 -7.76 11.16 13.28
C ALA A 30 -7.14 9.78 13.49
N LEU A 31 -6.31 9.31 12.54
CA LEU A 31 -5.51 8.09 12.72
C LEU A 31 -4.40 8.31 13.75
N LEU A 32 -3.76 9.49 13.73
CA LEU A 32 -2.72 9.88 14.68
C LEU A 32 -3.24 10.06 16.12
N ALA A 33 -4.55 10.24 16.28
CA ALA A 33 -5.21 10.34 17.58
C ALA A 33 -5.57 8.97 18.20
N GLN A 34 -5.24 7.85 17.55
CA GLN A 34 -5.48 6.52 18.12
C GLN A 34 -4.51 6.22 19.26
N ASP A 35 -4.97 5.51 20.30
CA ASP A 35 -4.16 5.18 21.49
C ASP A 35 -2.91 4.34 21.17
N GLN A 36 -2.92 3.70 20.02
CA GLN A 36 -1.83 2.91 19.49
C GLN A 36 -0.78 3.80 18.80
N VAL A 37 -1.07 5.06 18.47
CA VAL A 37 -0.12 5.98 17.83
C VAL A 37 0.41 7.00 18.86
N GLU A 38 1.73 7.13 18.95
CA GLU A 38 2.38 8.17 19.74
C GLU A 38 2.80 9.32 18.81
N THR A 39 2.10 10.45 18.90
CA THR A 39 2.24 11.55 17.95
C THR A 39 2.97 12.75 18.57
N PHE A 40 3.93 13.30 17.82
CA PHE A 40 4.65 14.52 18.14
C PHE A 40 4.52 15.54 17.02
N LYS A 41 4.46 16.82 17.37
CA LYS A 41 4.55 17.95 16.43
C LYS A 41 5.98 18.44 16.31
N TYR A 42 6.39 18.83 15.11
CA TYR A 42 7.66 19.46 14.81
C TYR A 42 7.44 20.74 14.01
N SER A 43 8.20 21.80 14.32
CA SER A 43 8.32 23.02 13.51
C SER A 43 9.76 23.51 13.63
N ASP A 44 10.28 24.13 12.57
CA ASP A 44 11.61 24.77 12.60
C ASP A 44 11.68 25.89 13.63
N GLN A 45 10.55 26.54 13.92
CA GLN A 45 10.44 27.60 14.95
C GLN A 45 10.13 27.04 16.35
N GLY A 46 9.97 25.72 16.48
CA GLY A 46 9.55 25.05 17.69
C GLY A 46 8.07 25.31 18.06
N PRO A 47 7.66 24.92 19.28
CA PRO A 47 6.29 25.10 19.75
C PRO A 47 5.92 26.58 19.85
N PRO A 48 4.69 26.96 19.47
CA PRO A 48 4.16 28.31 19.65
C PRO A 48 4.34 28.81 21.10
N PRO A 49 4.63 30.10 21.29
CA PRO A 49 5.00 30.67 22.60
C PRO A 49 3.93 30.51 23.69
N GLU A 50 2.66 30.42 23.30
CA GLU A 50 1.51 30.22 24.18
C GLU A 50 1.32 28.78 24.66
N GLN A 51 2.04 27.81 24.08
CA GLN A 51 1.93 26.42 24.51
C GLN A 51 2.50 26.23 25.92
N PRO A 52 1.82 25.48 26.81
CA PRO A 52 2.32 25.21 28.14
C PRO A 52 3.70 24.53 28.12
N ARG A 53 4.65 25.13 28.82
CA ARG A 53 6.02 24.61 28.97
C ARG A 53 6.25 24.04 30.36
N ARG A 54 7.00 22.95 30.45
CA ARG A 54 7.46 22.37 31.71
C ARG A 54 8.96 22.59 31.84
N SER A 55 9.39 23.14 32.97
CA SER A 55 10.81 23.20 33.31
C SER A 55 11.25 21.84 33.83
N VAL A 56 12.38 21.37 33.31
CA VAL A 56 13.04 20.13 33.70
C VAL A 56 14.34 20.51 34.42
N GLU A 57 14.29 20.46 35.74
CA GLU A 57 15.45 20.63 36.61
C GLU A 57 16.11 19.25 36.88
N PRO A 58 17.45 19.17 37.08
CA PRO A 58 18.43 20.27 37.15
C PRO A 58 18.99 20.70 35.78
N LEU A 59 18.50 20.11 34.68
CA LEU A 59 19.07 20.33 33.34
C LEU A 59 18.69 21.68 32.72
N ARG A 60 17.81 22.45 33.37
CA ARG A 60 17.28 23.74 32.89
C ARG A 60 16.73 23.65 31.46
N LEU A 61 16.10 22.51 31.14
CA LEU A 61 15.46 22.31 29.84
C LEU A 61 13.99 22.69 29.94
N SER A 62 13.47 23.31 28.89
CA SER A 62 12.03 23.59 28.77
C SER A 62 11.45 22.64 27.72
N VAL A 63 10.52 21.78 28.12
CA VAL A 63 9.83 20.85 27.23
C VAL A 63 8.36 21.23 27.07
N THR A 64 7.83 21.07 25.86
CA THR A 64 6.40 21.32 25.57
C THR A 64 5.70 20.00 25.28
N PRO A 65 4.65 19.63 26.03
CA PRO A 65 3.92 18.38 25.80
C PRO A 65 3.42 18.21 24.35
N GLY A 66 3.65 17.03 23.77
CA GLY A 66 3.24 16.72 22.39
C GLY A 66 4.11 17.36 21.29
N TRP A 67 5.22 18.00 21.65
CA TRP A 67 6.18 18.57 20.70
C TRP A 67 7.53 17.85 20.77
N LEU A 68 8.15 17.72 19.60
CA LEU A 68 9.55 17.40 19.42
C LEU A 68 10.28 18.70 19.14
N THR A 69 11.26 19.03 19.98
CA THR A 69 12.06 20.26 19.83
C THR A 69 13.51 19.90 19.59
N PHE A 70 14.09 20.53 18.56
CA PHE A 70 15.51 20.42 18.27
C PHE A 70 16.21 21.71 18.70
N ALA A 71 17.26 21.56 19.50
CA ALA A 71 18.16 22.64 19.87
C ALA A 71 19.52 22.36 19.21
N PRO A 72 19.93 23.15 18.21
CA PRO A 72 21.22 22.94 17.57
C PRO A 72 22.37 23.13 18.57
N ALA A 73 23.47 22.43 18.34
CA ALA A 73 24.69 22.65 19.09
C ALA A 73 25.15 24.12 18.90
N ARG A 74 25.77 24.70 19.94
CA ARG A 74 26.31 26.08 19.84
C ARG A 74 27.39 26.19 18.77
N GLU A 75 28.21 25.15 18.68
CA GLU A 75 29.23 24.96 17.66
C GLU A 75 28.99 23.55 17.08
N PRO A 76 28.12 23.40 16.06
CA PRO A 76 27.87 22.12 15.43
C PRO A 76 29.19 21.55 14.89
N THR A 77 29.48 20.31 15.27
CA THR A 77 30.66 19.60 14.78
C THR A 77 30.24 18.48 13.84
N TRP A 78 31.21 17.75 13.30
CA TRP A 78 30.93 16.55 12.52
C TRP A 78 30.10 15.50 13.30
N ASP A 79 30.37 15.41 14.60
CA ASP A 79 29.82 14.37 15.48
C ASP A 79 28.70 14.86 16.40
N ASP A 80 28.46 16.17 16.51
CA ASP A 80 27.41 16.74 17.37
C ASP A 80 26.66 17.84 16.61
N GLN A 81 25.43 17.52 16.22
CA GLN A 81 24.53 18.47 15.57
C GLN A 81 23.66 19.22 16.59
N GLY A 82 23.50 18.69 17.81
CA GLY A 82 22.64 19.27 18.83
C GLY A 82 21.86 18.23 19.62
N ARG A 83 20.70 18.65 20.14
CA ARG A 83 19.89 17.84 21.05
C ARG A 83 18.42 17.91 20.67
N VAL A 84 17.76 16.76 20.67
CA VAL A 84 16.30 16.66 20.59
C VAL A 84 15.70 16.43 21.96
N THR A 85 14.58 17.09 22.27
CA THR A 85 13.80 16.87 23.50
C THR A 85 12.32 16.69 23.21
N TYR A 86 11.66 15.79 23.95
CA TYR A 86 10.24 15.48 23.80
C TYR A 86 9.65 14.84 25.08
N THR A 87 8.33 14.66 25.13
CA THR A 87 7.62 14.12 26.32
C THR A 87 6.75 12.93 25.96
N THR A 88 6.87 11.82 26.70
CA THR A 88 6.14 10.56 26.40
C THR A 88 5.02 10.33 27.39
N GLY A 89 3.97 11.16 27.36
CA GLY A 89 2.82 11.05 28.27
C GLY A 89 3.14 11.25 29.77
N GLY A 90 2.15 11.69 30.55
CA GLY A 90 2.35 11.93 31.99
C GLY A 90 3.42 12.99 32.27
N ASP A 91 4.34 12.71 33.19
CA ASP A 91 5.47 13.58 33.59
C ASP A 91 6.83 13.13 33.04
N SER A 92 6.85 12.17 32.12
CA SER A 92 8.09 11.66 31.52
C SER A 92 8.56 12.52 30.35
N TRP A 93 9.84 12.84 30.33
CA TRP A 93 10.51 13.56 29.25
C TRP A 93 11.79 12.82 28.83
N HIS A 94 12.22 13.06 27.59
CA HIS A 94 13.41 12.45 27.01
C HIS A 94 14.27 13.51 26.34
N ALA A 95 15.58 13.29 26.39
CA ALA A 95 16.55 14.06 25.63
C ALA A 95 17.54 13.10 24.98
N SER A 96 17.78 13.28 23.68
CA SER A 96 18.79 12.55 22.93
C SER A 96 19.70 13.54 22.23
N ASN A 97 21.01 13.30 22.24
CA ASN A 97 21.91 14.04 21.37
C ASN A 97 21.75 13.53 19.93
N VAL A 98 21.86 14.44 18.97
CA VAL A 98 21.90 14.14 17.54
C VAL A 98 23.36 14.01 17.17
N MET A 99 23.87 12.79 17.33
CA MET A 99 25.29 12.48 17.14
C MET A 99 25.55 11.99 15.72
N GLY A 100 26.74 12.29 15.20
CA GLY A 100 27.19 11.92 13.85
C GLY A 100 26.43 12.64 12.74
N GLY A 101 26.54 12.10 11.53
CA GLY A 101 25.76 12.55 10.38
C GLY A 101 26.44 13.59 9.49
N GLY A 102 27.68 14.03 9.76
CA GLY A 102 28.41 14.92 8.86
C GLY A 102 28.46 14.40 7.41
N ASP A 103 28.87 13.15 7.21
CA ASP A 103 28.85 12.46 5.90
C ASP A 103 27.45 12.44 5.29
N PHE A 104 26.43 12.17 6.11
CA PHE A 104 25.04 12.14 5.67
C PHE A 104 24.54 13.52 5.23
N LEU A 105 24.88 14.58 5.96
CA LEU A 105 24.49 15.94 5.63
C LEU A 105 25.17 16.40 4.33
N GLU A 106 26.45 16.08 4.14
CA GLU A 106 27.18 16.45 2.92
C GLU A 106 26.72 15.62 1.71
N TRP A 107 26.73 14.30 1.83
CA TRP A 107 26.36 13.42 0.73
C TRP A 107 24.87 13.49 0.41
N GLY A 108 24.02 13.56 1.44
CA GLY A 108 22.58 13.77 1.29
C GLY A 108 22.26 15.10 0.62
N ALA A 109 22.97 16.18 0.97
CA ALA A 109 22.77 17.47 0.32
C ALA A 109 23.18 17.43 -1.16
N PHE A 110 24.32 16.82 -1.47
CA PHE A 110 24.77 16.59 -2.84
C PHE A 110 23.71 15.83 -3.66
N LEU A 111 23.23 14.70 -3.16
CA LEU A 111 22.21 13.87 -3.83
C LEU A 111 20.89 14.62 -4.02
N ALA A 112 20.45 15.38 -3.01
CA ALA A 112 19.23 16.17 -3.09
C ALA A 112 19.34 17.25 -4.17
N THR A 113 20.46 17.98 -4.22
CA THR A 113 20.71 18.98 -5.27
C THR A 113 20.75 18.34 -6.65
N GLU A 114 21.44 17.21 -6.82
CA GLU A 114 21.54 16.51 -8.11
C GLU A 114 20.18 16.04 -8.64
N ARG A 115 19.33 15.47 -7.77
CA ARG A 115 18.04 14.89 -8.17
C ARG A 115 16.93 15.90 -8.31
N LEU A 116 16.86 16.88 -7.41
CA LEU A 116 15.84 17.91 -7.46
C LEU A 116 16.12 18.94 -8.55
N GLY A 117 17.39 19.10 -8.95
CA GLY A 117 17.81 20.07 -9.96
C GLY A 117 17.33 21.47 -9.59
N ASP A 118 16.66 22.13 -10.53
CA ASP A 118 16.12 23.48 -10.33
C ASP A 118 15.03 23.59 -9.25
N ARG A 119 14.47 22.45 -8.80
CA ARG A 119 13.51 22.41 -7.69
C ARG A 119 14.17 22.32 -6.33
N ALA A 120 15.49 22.16 -6.27
CA ALA A 120 16.22 22.04 -5.01
C ALA A 120 16.09 23.35 -4.21
N PRO A 121 15.77 23.28 -2.91
CA PRO A 121 15.94 24.42 -2.02
C PRO A 121 17.40 24.89 -1.99
N ASP A 122 17.65 26.05 -1.40
CA ASP A 122 19.03 26.46 -1.15
C ASP A 122 19.76 25.46 -0.24
N GLY A 123 21.10 25.46 -0.31
CA GLY A 123 21.92 24.51 0.43
C GLY A 123 21.76 24.60 1.95
N GLN A 124 21.38 25.77 2.49
CA GLN A 124 21.14 25.93 3.92
C GLN A 124 19.84 25.22 4.33
N GLN A 125 18.78 25.38 3.55
CA GLN A 125 17.51 24.70 3.77
C GLN A 125 17.66 23.18 3.62
N ILE A 126 18.38 22.70 2.61
CA ILE A 126 18.67 21.26 2.44
C ILE A 126 19.35 20.70 3.70
N ARG A 127 20.38 21.38 4.21
CA ARG A 127 21.06 20.94 5.44
C ARG A 127 20.13 21.00 6.66
N SER A 128 19.26 22.00 6.75
CA SER A 128 18.26 22.10 7.81
C SER A 128 17.27 20.93 7.79
N ASP A 129 16.76 20.58 6.60
CA ASP A 129 15.85 19.46 6.39
C ASP A 129 16.51 18.14 6.80
N LEU A 130 17.73 17.87 6.32
CA LEU A 130 18.47 16.65 6.66
C LEU A 130 18.80 16.57 8.16
N THR A 131 19.12 17.70 8.79
CA THR A 131 19.33 17.77 10.25
C THR A 131 18.04 17.46 11.01
N THR A 132 16.90 17.93 10.51
CA THR A 132 15.58 17.60 11.05
C THR A 132 15.34 16.10 11.02
N LEU A 133 15.64 15.42 9.90
CA LEU A 133 15.50 13.97 9.80
C LEU A 133 16.38 13.23 10.83
N LEU A 134 17.61 13.69 11.06
CA LEU A 134 18.47 13.15 12.11
C LEU A 134 17.87 13.37 13.52
N ALA A 135 17.32 14.55 13.80
CA ALA A 135 16.67 14.86 15.07
C ALA A 135 15.44 13.97 15.32
N VAL A 136 14.63 13.75 14.29
CA VAL A 136 13.46 12.87 14.33
C VAL A 136 13.88 11.41 14.54
N SER A 137 14.95 10.96 13.87
CA SER A 137 15.55 9.64 14.09
C SER A 137 16.09 9.48 15.52
N ALA A 138 16.74 10.51 16.09
CA ALA A 138 17.26 10.50 17.46
C ALA A 138 16.13 10.42 18.52
N ALA A 139 14.92 10.88 18.17
CA ALA A 139 13.71 10.68 18.96
C ALA A 139 13.10 9.27 18.79
N LYS A 140 13.77 8.37 18.04
CA LYS A 140 13.29 7.02 17.71
C LYS A 140 11.89 7.05 17.08
N ALA A 141 11.60 8.10 16.32
CA ALA A 141 10.39 8.12 15.52
C ALA A 141 10.51 7.08 14.42
N HIS A 142 9.41 6.42 14.09
CA HIS A 142 9.40 5.47 12.99
C HIS A 142 8.95 6.15 11.71
N LEU A 143 8.04 7.12 11.79
CA LEU A 143 7.51 7.85 10.65
C LEU A 143 7.65 9.37 10.88
N PHE A 144 8.11 10.09 9.86
CA PHE A 144 8.12 11.54 9.80
C PHE A 144 7.19 12.01 8.68
N VAL A 145 6.03 12.55 9.04
CA VAL A 145 5.07 13.10 8.08
C VAL A 145 5.51 14.50 7.68
N THR A 146 5.87 14.70 6.43
CA THR A 146 6.37 15.99 5.91
C THR A 146 6.11 16.13 4.42
N ASN A 147 5.94 17.36 3.94
CA ASN A 147 5.92 17.67 2.50
C ASN A 147 7.23 18.34 2.02
N ARG A 148 8.32 18.25 2.81
CA ARG A 148 9.65 18.75 2.41
C ARG A 148 10.22 17.91 1.27
N PRO A 149 10.42 18.45 0.06
CA PRO A 149 10.84 17.65 -1.11
C PRO A 149 12.15 16.89 -0.89
N VAL A 150 13.11 17.51 -0.22
CA VAL A 150 14.43 16.92 0.10
C VAL A 150 14.28 15.60 0.84
N LEU A 151 13.34 15.53 1.79
CA LEU A 151 13.17 14.38 2.68
C LEU A 151 12.36 13.24 2.06
N LEU A 152 11.61 13.54 1.00
CA LEU A 152 10.80 12.56 0.27
C LEU A 152 11.58 11.87 -0.86
N GLU A 153 12.86 12.21 -1.04
CA GLU A 153 13.70 11.59 -2.06
C GLU A 153 13.98 10.10 -1.74
N PRO A 154 13.63 9.16 -2.65
CA PRO A 154 13.54 7.73 -2.33
C PRO A 154 14.86 7.02 -2.02
N ASN A 155 16.01 7.62 -2.37
CA ASN A 155 17.34 7.06 -2.09
C ASN A 155 18.23 8.05 -1.35
N LEU A 156 17.69 8.69 -0.31
CA LEU A 156 18.55 9.27 0.72
C LEU A 156 19.33 8.15 1.44
N PRO A 157 20.57 8.38 1.89
CA PRO A 157 21.38 7.36 2.55
C PRO A 157 20.78 6.90 3.87
N ARG A 158 20.18 5.70 3.89
CA ARG A 158 19.44 5.19 5.06
C ARG A 158 20.32 4.76 6.23
N SER A 159 21.62 4.60 6.02
CA SER A 159 22.56 4.17 7.07
C SER A 159 22.65 5.14 8.26
N ALA A 160 22.29 6.41 8.06
CA ALA A 160 22.40 7.46 9.09
C ALA A 160 21.12 7.68 9.91
N TYR A 161 19.99 7.08 9.53
CA TYR A 161 18.72 7.34 10.21
C TYR A 161 17.79 6.11 10.23
N SER A 162 16.92 6.06 11.25
CA SER A 162 16.02 4.92 11.50
C SER A 162 14.55 5.20 11.22
N CYS A 163 14.23 6.41 10.75
CA CYS A 163 12.89 6.90 10.49
C CYS A 163 12.58 6.92 8.98
N THR A 164 11.34 6.64 8.57
CA THR A 164 10.89 6.89 7.20
C THR A 164 10.20 8.25 7.12
N ALA A 165 10.68 9.12 6.24
CA ALA A 165 9.95 10.31 5.85
C ALA A 165 8.90 9.95 4.79
N ALA A 166 7.70 10.51 4.91
CA ALA A 166 6.58 10.24 4.01
C ALA A 166 5.68 11.47 3.93
N ASP A 167 5.03 11.66 2.78
CA ASP A 167 3.99 12.67 2.63
C ASP A 167 2.70 12.23 3.33
N VAL A 168 1.63 13.03 3.20
CA VAL A 168 0.32 12.74 3.81
C VAL A 168 -0.28 11.44 3.28
N GLU A 169 -0.20 11.18 1.97
CA GLU A 169 -0.79 10.00 1.31
C GLU A 169 -0.08 8.72 1.77
N ASP A 170 1.24 8.70 1.72
CA ASP A 170 2.07 7.56 2.13
C ASP A 170 1.99 7.33 3.64
N SER A 171 1.85 8.40 4.44
CA SER A 171 1.64 8.31 5.88
C SER A 171 0.28 7.71 6.22
N LEU A 172 -0.79 8.12 5.52
CA LEU A 172 -2.11 7.52 5.65
C LEU A 172 -2.05 6.01 5.38
N ALA A 173 -1.44 5.60 4.28
CA ALA A 173 -1.29 4.20 3.93
C ALA A 173 -0.53 3.40 5.00
N THR A 174 0.58 3.96 5.49
CA THR A 174 1.51 3.30 6.42
C THR A 174 0.92 3.18 7.83
N ILE A 175 0.37 4.27 8.39
CA ILE A 175 -0.25 4.24 9.72
C ILE A 175 -1.49 3.34 9.70
N SER A 176 -2.29 3.42 8.63
CA SER A 176 -3.48 2.58 8.51
C SER A 176 -3.13 1.11 8.39
N LEU A 177 -2.10 0.75 7.63
CA LEU A 177 -1.62 -0.62 7.57
C LEU A 177 -1.26 -1.13 8.98
N TRP A 178 -0.54 -0.33 9.76
CA TRP A 178 -0.18 -0.70 11.13
C TRP A 178 -1.42 -0.87 12.03
N LEU A 179 -2.37 0.05 11.98
CA LEU A 179 -3.63 -0.06 12.72
C LEU A 179 -4.42 -1.32 12.31
N ARG A 180 -4.46 -1.65 11.01
CA ARG A 180 -5.10 -2.88 10.51
C ARG A 180 -4.39 -4.15 10.94
N ALA A 181 -3.06 -4.14 11.04
CA ALA A 181 -2.28 -5.22 11.62
C ALA A 181 -2.62 -5.43 13.11
N LYS A 182 -3.06 -4.37 13.80
CA LYS A 182 -3.61 -4.39 15.16
C LYS A 182 -5.10 -4.67 15.26
N GLY A 183 -5.77 -4.95 14.14
CA GLY A 183 -7.21 -5.22 14.11
C GLY A 183 -8.10 -3.97 14.24
N VAL A 184 -7.54 -2.78 14.05
CA VAL A 184 -8.27 -1.50 14.08
C VAL A 184 -8.58 -1.07 12.64
N TYR A 185 -9.86 -1.06 12.28
CA TYR A 185 -10.34 -0.75 10.93
C TYR A 185 -11.26 0.47 10.97
N ILE A 186 -10.69 1.66 10.76
CA ILE A 186 -11.40 2.94 10.80
C ILE A 186 -11.92 3.27 9.40
N VAL A 187 -13.18 3.67 9.28
CA VAL A 187 -13.77 4.08 7.99
C VAL A 187 -14.23 5.53 7.98
N LEU A 188 -14.62 6.07 9.14
CA LEU A 188 -14.96 7.47 9.31
C LEU A 188 -14.25 8.03 10.53
N ALA A 189 -13.81 9.27 10.43
CA ALA A 189 -13.39 10.04 11.56
C ALA A 189 -13.79 11.50 11.36
N GLU A 190 -14.82 11.92 12.06
CA GLU A 190 -15.38 13.27 11.98
C GLU A 190 -15.56 13.84 13.39
N GLY A 191 -14.95 15.00 13.64
CA GLY A 191 -15.00 15.66 14.94
C GLY A 191 -14.44 14.79 16.06
N ARG A 192 -15.29 14.45 17.05
CA ARG A 192 -14.91 13.60 18.20
C ARG A 192 -15.27 12.12 18.01
N GLY A 193 -15.94 11.76 16.91
CA GLY A 193 -16.39 10.40 16.63
C GLY A 193 -15.47 9.67 15.67
N LYS A 194 -15.29 8.37 15.90
CA LYS A 194 -14.69 7.44 14.93
C LYS A 194 -15.65 6.28 14.69
N ALA A 195 -15.83 5.90 13.43
CA ALA A 195 -16.59 4.71 13.07
C ALA A 195 -15.61 3.59 12.74
N LEU A 196 -15.73 2.51 13.51
CA LEU A 196 -14.98 1.27 13.32
C LEU A 196 -15.90 0.23 12.68
N VAL A 197 -15.32 -0.58 11.81
CA VAL A 197 -15.99 -1.75 11.24
C VAL A 197 -15.18 -3.00 11.50
N GLU A 198 -15.78 -4.17 11.31
CA GLU A 198 -15.04 -5.42 11.32
C GLU A 198 -14.12 -5.55 10.10
N ARG A 199 -13.11 -6.40 10.22
CA ARG A 199 -12.11 -6.66 9.18
C ARG A 199 -12.74 -6.95 7.81
N HIS A 200 -13.76 -7.79 7.76
CA HIS A 200 -14.36 -8.19 6.48
C HIS A 200 -14.99 -7.00 5.76
N THR A 201 -15.82 -6.23 6.47
CA THR A 201 -16.48 -5.03 5.96
C THR A 201 -15.47 -4.00 5.44
N PHE A 202 -14.37 -3.76 6.15
CA PHE A 202 -13.32 -2.85 5.67
C PHE A 202 -12.79 -3.24 4.27
N TYR A 203 -12.38 -4.49 4.09
CA TYR A 203 -11.87 -4.94 2.79
C TYR A 203 -12.96 -5.07 1.73
N MET A 204 -14.22 -5.28 2.13
CA MET A 204 -15.35 -5.22 1.19
C MET A 204 -15.56 -3.79 0.68
N ILE A 205 -15.47 -2.77 1.54
CA ILE A 205 -15.49 -1.35 1.13
C ILE A 205 -14.35 -1.07 0.15
N ALA A 206 -13.12 -1.49 0.49
CA ALA A 206 -11.97 -1.33 -0.38
C ALA A 206 -12.19 -1.99 -1.75
N LEU A 207 -12.64 -3.25 -1.76
CA LEU A 207 -12.90 -4.00 -2.98
C LEU A 207 -13.97 -3.33 -3.85
N ARG A 208 -15.08 -2.88 -3.25
CA ARG A 208 -16.18 -2.23 -3.99
C ARG A 208 -15.79 -0.88 -4.60
N ASN A 209 -14.75 -0.24 -4.09
CA ASN A 209 -14.18 0.95 -4.73
C ASN A 209 -13.27 0.59 -5.91
N LEU A 210 -12.52 -0.50 -5.80
CA LEU A 210 -11.57 -0.94 -6.83
C LEU A 210 -12.24 -1.69 -7.99
N LEU A 211 -13.34 -2.38 -7.71
CA LEU A 211 -14.11 -3.18 -8.65
C LEU A 211 -15.52 -2.58 -8.75
N HIS A 212 -15.64 -1.44 -9.43
CA HIS A 212 -16.86 -0.64 -9.47
C HIS A 212 -18.04 -1.41 -10.06
N GLU A 213 -17.80 -2.16 -11.15
CA GLU A 213 -18.83 -2.93 -11.85
C GLU A 213 -19.38 -4.09 -11.04
N SER A 214 -18.73 -4.43 -9.92
CA SER A 214 -19.27 -5.41 -8.99
C SER A 214 -20.63 -5.01 -8.44
N TRP A 215 -20.97 -3.72 -8.32
CA TRP A 215 -22.27 -3.26 -7.80
C TRP A 215 -23.39 -3.77 -8.69
N ARG A 216 -23.36 -3.34 -9.96
CA ARG A 216 -24.31 -3.74 -11.00
C ARG A 216 -24.33 -5.26 -11.16
N TRP A 217 -23.15 -5.86 -11.28
CA TRP A 217 -23.05 -7.30 -11.52
C TRP A 217 -23.55 -8.13 -10.33
N GLY A 218 -23.20 -7.76 -9.10
CA GLY A 218 -23.62 -8.48 -7.89
C GLY A 218 -25.12 -8.35 -7.63
N HIS A 219 -25.68 -7.17 -7.88
CA HIS A 219 -27.14 -6.96 -7.83
C HIS A 219 -27.84 -7.79 -8.90
N GLY A 220 -27.34 -7.79 -10.14
CA GLY A 220 -27.87 -8.59 -11.25
C GLY A 220 -27.85 -10.10 -10.97
N CYS A 221 -26.76 -10.62 -10.40
CA CYS A 221 -26.68 -12.01 -9.97
C CYS A 221 -27.75 -12.35 -8.92
N THR A 222 -28.01 -11.45 -7.97
CA THR A 222 -29.03 -11.67 -6.94
C THR A 222 -30.45 -11.55 -7.50
N ALA A 223 -30.71 -10.54 -8.33
CA ALA A 223 -32.00 -10.30 -8.95
C ALA A 223 -32.39 -11.39 -9.97
N SER A 224 -31.42 -12.13 -10.51
CA SER A 224 -31.69 -13.25 -11.42
C SER A 224 -32.48 -14.41 -10.79
N GLY A 225 -32.45 -14.53 -9.46
CA GLY A 225 -33.03 -15.67 -8.74
C GLY A 225 -32.27 -16.99 -8.94
N ASP A 226 -31.18 -17.01 -9.72
CA ASP A 226 -30.32 -18.19 -9.87
C ASP A 226 -29.38 -18.31 -8.65
N PRO A 227 -29.57 -19.33 -7.79
CA PRO A 227 -28.75 -19.49 -6.58
C PRO A 227 -27.27 -19.67 -6.92
N VAL A 228 -26.93 -20.23 -8.09
CA VAL A 228 -25.53 -20.42 -8.46
C VAL A 228 -24.88 -19.12 -8.89
N LEU A 229 -25.59 -18.22 -9.55
CA LEU A 229 -25.07 -16.88 -9.86
C LEU A 229 -24.88 -16.05 -8.59
N HIS A 230 -25.81 -16.15 -7.64
CA HIS A 230 -25.66 -15.54 -6.33
C HIS A 230 -24.40 -16.07 -5.60
N ASP A 231 -24.21 -17.38 -5.56
CA ASP A 231 -23.02 -18.00 -4.94
C ASP A 231 -21.71 -17.63 -5.66
N LEU A 232 -21.73 -17.56 -7.00
CA LEU A 232 -20.60 -17.07 -7.78
C LEU A 232 -20.26 -15.62 -7.42
N SER A 233 -21.27 -14.76 -7.24
CA SER A 233 -21.06 -13.38 -6.82
C SER A 233 -20.42 -13.28 -5.44
N ILE A 234 -20.91 -14.04 -4.47
CA ILE A 234 -20.30 -14.10 -3.14
C ILE A 234 -18.86 -14.64 -3.24
N SER A 235 -18.63 -15.66 -4.07
CA SER A 235 -17.31 -16.26 -4.25
C SER A 235 -16.30 -15.30 -4.86
N LEU A 236 -16.70 -14.44 -5.81
CA LEU A 236 -15.84 -13.41 -6.39
C LEU A 236 -15.32 -12.47 -5.29
N HIS A 237 -16.25 -11.90 -4.51
CA HIS A 237 -15.91 -10.94 -3.46
C HIS A 237 -15.03 -11.55 -2.38
N ARG A 238 -15.34 -12.78 -1.93
CA ARG A 238 -14.54 -13.48 -0.91
C ARG A 238 -13.09 -13.70 -1.35
N ARG A 239 -12.87 -14.05 -2.61
CA ARG A 239 -11.52 -14.30 -3.16
C ARG A 239 -10.71 -13.01 -3.22
N LEU A 240 -11.27 -11.95 -3.79
CA LEU A 240 -10.56 -10.68 -3.91
C LEU A 240 -10.32 -10.02 -2.54
N VAL A 241 -11.26 -10.12 -1.60
CA VAL A 241 -11.02 -9.71 -0.21
C VAL A 241 -9.88 -10.50 0.43
N THR A 242 -9.79 -11.80 0.16
CA THR A 242 -8.70 -12.63 0.68
C THR A 242 -7.36 -12.23 0.09
N ALA A 243 -7.32 -11.91 -1.20
CA ALA A 243 -6.13 -11.41 -1.88
C ALA A 243 -5.68 -10.03 -1.32
N LEU A 244 -6.61 -9.10 -1.07
CA LEU A 244 -6.32 -7.81 -0.43
C LEU A 244 -5.77 -7.98 1.00
N LYS A 245 -6.30 -8.94 1.76
CA LYS A 245 -5.78 -9.28 3.10
C LYS A 245 -4.35 -9.84 3.04
N ALA A 246 -4.05 -10.68 2.05
CA ALA A 246 -2.72 -11.25 1.84
C ALA A 246 -1.71 -10.16 1.44
N ARG A 247 -2.11 -9.22 0.57
CA ARG A 247 -1.31 -8.03 0.24
C ARG A 247 -0.91 -7.23 1.48
N ASP A 248 -1.87 -6.93 2.35
CA ASP A 248 -1.57 -6.22 3.60
C ASP A 248 -0.63 -7.02 4.51
N ARG A 249 -0.70 -8.36 4.52
CA ARG A 249 0.25 -9.19 5.26
C ARG A 249 1.66 -9.13 4.70
N ILE A 250 1.82 -9.16 3.37
CA ILE A 250 3.14 -8.99 2.72
C ILE A 250 3.73 -7.63 3.12
N ARG A 251 2.93 -6.57 2.99
CA ARG A 251 3.37 -5.22 3.35
C ARG A 251 3.71 -5.14 4.85
N THR A 252 2.91 -5.79 5.70
CA THR A 252 3.18 -5.86 7.14
C THR A 252 4.47 -6.61 7.44
N ALA A 253 4.70 -7.77 6.84
CA ALA A 253 5.93 -8.53 7.01
C ALA A 253 7.16 -7.68 6.62
N GLY A 254 7.10 -6.97 5.49
CA GLY A 254 8.17 -6.09 5.03
C GLY A 254 8.44 -4.88 5.94
N PHE A 255 7.41 -4.26 6.53
CA PHE A 255 7.57 -3.08 7.39
C PHE A 255 7.85 -3.41 8.87
N PHE A 256 7.34 -4.53 9.39
CA PHE A 256 7.30 -4.80 10.83
C PHE A 256 8.12 -6.01 11.26
N MET A 257 8.51 -6.91 10.35
CA MET A 257 9.07 -8.22 10.72
C MET A 257 10.37 -8.55 9.99
N ALA A 258 11.52 -8.29 10.63
CA ALA A 258 12.84 -8.72 10.15
C ALA A 258 13.16 -10.21 10.45
N GLN A 259 12.18 -11.02 10.86
CA GLN A 259 12.41 -12.39 11.33
C GLN A 259 12.30 -13.42 10.20
N ALA A 260 12.93 -14.59 10.36
CA ALA A 260 12.83 -15.65 9.34
C ALA A 260 11.39 -16.15 9.13
N ALA A 261 10.57 -16.23 10.19
CA ALA A 261 9.18 -16.69 10.11
C ALA A 261 8.28 -15.79 9.26
N SER A 262 8.58 -14.49 9.14
CA SER A 262 7.83 -13.59 8.25
C SER A 262 8.19 -13.77 6.78
N ARG A 263 9.31 -14.45 6.47
CA ARG A 263 9.71 -14.71 5.08
C ARG A 263 8.78 -15.72 4.45
N ASP A 264 8.63 -16.90 5.05
CA ASP A 264 7.72 -17.94 4.54
C ASP A 264 6.28 -17.42 4.44
N GLU A 265 5.83 -16.62 5.40
CA GLU A 265 4.52 -15.95 5.35
C GLU A 265 4.36 -15.03 4.12
N VAL A 266 5.42 -14.32 3.70
CA VAL A 266 5.39 -13.48 2.49
C VAL A 266 5.17 -14.33 1.26
N LEU A 267 5.92 -15.43 1.11
CA LEU A 267 5.78 -16.33 -0.03
C LEU A 267 4.38 -16.97 -0.08
N GLU A 268 3.89 -17.47 1.05
CA GLU A 268 2.53 -17.99 1.17
C GLU A 268 1.48 -16.94 0.77
N CYS A 269 1.68 -15.68 1.15
CA CYS A 269 0.77 -14.61 0.76
C CYS A 269 0.81 -14.31 -0.74
N VAL A 270 1.97 -14.39 -1.39
CA VAL A 270 2.08 -14.25 -2.86
C VAL A 270 1.27 -15.35 -3.56
N ASP A 271 1.41 -16.61 -3.11
CA ASP A 271 0.63 -17.75 -3.62
C ASP A 271 -0.87 -17.55 -3.41
N VAL A 272 -1.27 -17.10 -2.22
CA VAL A 272 -2.67 -16.80 -1.90
C VAL A 272 -3.23 -15.74 -2.85
N ILE A 273 -2.46 -14.71 -3.20
CA ILE A 273 -2.91 -13.69 -4.15
C ILE A 273 -3.07 -14.29 -5.54
N ALA A 274 -2.05 -14.94 -6.10
CA ALA A 274 -2.10 -15.54 -7.43
C ALA A 274 -3.28 -16.53 -7.55
N LEU A 275 -3.46 -17.38 -6.55
CA LEU A 275 -4.56 -18.34 -6.47
C LEU A 275 -5.93 -17.66 -6.45
N ASN A 276 -6.13 -16.67 -5.57
CA ASN A 276 -7.44 -16.03 -5.42
C ASN A 276 -7.81 -15.13 -6.60
N VAL A 277 -6.84 -14.44 -7.20
CA VAL A 277 -7.09 -13.62 -8.40
C VAL A 277 -7.40 -14.52 -9.60
N MET A 278 -6.66 -15.61 -9.83
CA MET A 278 -7.01 -16.57 -10.89
C MET A 278 -8.38 -17.20 -10.67
N ALA A 279 -8.68 -17.58 -9.43
CA ALA A 279 -9.98 -18.13 -9.08
C ALA A 279 -11.11 -17.09 -9.28
N ALA A 280 -10.86 -15.79 -9.09
CA ALA A 280 -11.82 -14.75 -9.42
C ALA A 280 -12.14 -14.74 -10.93
N PHE A 281 -11.13 -14.84 -11.80
CA PHE A 281 -11.32 -15.00 -13.24
C PHE A 281 -12.18 -16.23 -13.57
N ASP A 282 -11.92 -17.39 -12.95
CA ASP A 282 -12.71 -18.60 -13.17
C ASP A 282 -14.19 -18.44 -12.78
N VAL A 283 -14.47 -17.68 -11.71
CA VAL A 283 -15.85 -17.37 -11.29
C VAL A 283 -16.55 -16.50 -12.33
N VAL A 284 -15.88 -15.46 -12.82
CA VAL A 284 -16.44 -14.57 -13.82
C VAL A 284 -16.66 -15.29 -15.15
N ALA A 285 -15.76 -16.20 -15.56
CA ALA A 285 -15.95 -17.03 -16.76
C ALA A 285 -17.22 -17.89 -16.66
N ARG A 286 -17.45 -18.52 -15.51
CA ARG A 286 -18.64 -19.35 -15.27
C ARG A 286 -19.92 -18.52 -15.26
N ALA A 287 -19.89 -17.33 -14.66
CA ALA A 287 -21.03 -16.42 -14.69
C ALA A 287 -21.32 -15.96 -16.12
N ALA A 288 -20.30 -15.54 -16.87
CA ALA A 288 -20.43 -15.17 -18.29
C ALA A 288 -21.00 -16.32 -19.12
N ASN A 289 -20.55 -17.56 -18.90
CA ASN A 289 -21.10 -18.73 -19.58
C ASN A 289 -22.57 -18.97 -19.27
N ARG A 290 -23.03 -18.74 -18.04
CA ARG A 290 -24.45 -18.87 -17.72
C ARG A 290 -25.33 -17.83 -18.40
N VAL A 291 -24.82 -16.60 -18.48
CA VAL A 291 -25.50 -15.49 -19.16
C VAL A 291 -25.56 -15.73 -20.67
N LEU A 292 -24.43 -16.12 -21.29
CA LEU A 292 -24.29 -16.22 -22.74
C LEU A 292 -24.57 -17.62 -23.32
N ARG A 293 -24.54 -18.65 -22.47
CA ARG A 293 -24.74 -20.07 -22.84
C ARG A 293 -23.80 -20.57 -23.94
N VAL A 294 -22.54 -20.15 -23.89
CA VAL A 294 -21.50 -20.49 -24.90
C VAL A 294 -21.26 -22.01 -24.93
N VAL A 295 -21.15 -22.65 -23.76
CA VAL A 295 -21.02 -24.11 -23.65
C VAL A 295 -22.02 -24.70 -22.64
N PRO A 296 -22.43 -25.97 -22.79
CA PRO A 296 -23.43 -26.57 -21.92
C PRO A 296 -23.00 -26.79 -20.47
N LYS A 297 -21.70 -26.93 -20.20
CA LYS A 297 -21.15 -27.25 -18.87
C LYS A 297 -20.27 -26.12 -18.37
N ASP A 298 -20.65 -25.51 -17.25
CA ASP A 298 -19.93 -24.35 -16.69
C ASP A 298 -18.47 -24.65 -16.35
N LYS A 299 -18.15 -25.89 -15.98
CA LYS A 299 -16.75 -26.28 -15.70
C LYS A 299 -15.81 -26.16 -16.91
N ASN A 300 -16.36 -26.05 -18.12
CA ASN A 300 -15.59 -25.86 -19.34
C ASN A 300 -15.44 -24.37 -19.72
N ALA A 301 -16.02 -23.45 -18.95
CA ALA A 301 -15.85 -22.01 -19.16
C ALA A 301 -14.54 -21.53 -18.52
N SER A 302 -13.61 -21.07 -19.35
CA SER A 302 -12.33 -20.51 -18.91
C SER A 302 -11.78 -19.57 -19.97
N TRP A 303 -11.32 -18.39 -19.53
CA TRP A 303 -10.70 -17.38 -20.39
C TRP A 303 -9.49 -17.87 -21.18
N LEU A 304 -8.82 -18.93 -20.71
CA LEU A 304 -7.66 -19.51 -21.35
C LEU A 304 -7.99 -20.75 -22.21
N TYR A 305 -9.26 -21.18 -22.25
CA TYR A 305 -9.66 -22.38 -22.99
C TYR A 305 -10.25 -22.00 -24.36
N PRO A 306 -9.55 -22.27 -25.48
CA PRO A 306 -9.95 -21.80 -26.82
C PRO A 306 -11.37 -22.19 -27.23
N ASN A 307 -11.77 -23.43 -26.93
CA ASN A 307 -13.10 -23.94 -27.24
C ASN A 307 -14.24 -23.15 -26.57
N TRP A 308 -13.94 -22.35 -25.55
CA TRP A 308 -14.88 -21.42 -24.94
C TRP A 308 -14.58 -19.96 -25.32
N SER A 309 -13.33 -19.51 -25.15
CA SER A 309 -12.94 -18.11 -25.38
C SER A 309 -13.13 -17.65 -26.83
N ASP A 310 -12.89 -18.54 -27.80
CA ASP A 310 -12.95 -18.17 -29.22
C ASP A 310 -14.40 -17.97 -29.67
N ASN A 311 -15.36 -18.58 -28.96
CA ASN A 311 -16.79 -18.49 -29.20
C ASN A 311 -17.46 -17.29 -28.47
N LEU A 312 -16.69 -16.44 -27.79
CA LEU A 312 -17.21 -15.22 -27.18
C LEU A 312 -17.53 -14.14 -28.23
N PRO A 313 -18.56 -13.30 -28.01
CA PRO A 313 -18.97 -12.27 -28.96
C PRO A 313 -17.90 -11.18 -29.18
N ARG A 314 -17.83 -10.66 -30.41
CA ARG A 314 -16.96 -9.55 -30.84
C ARG A 314 -17.75 -8.52 -31.69
N PRO A 315 -17.69 -7.20 -31.39
CA PRO A 315 -17.05 -6.60 -30.21
C PRO A 315 -17.74 -7.03 -28.91
N GLY A 316 -17.04 -6.92 -27.78
CA GLY A 316 -17.51 -7.31 -26.45
C GLY A 316 -16.49 -8.16 -25.71
N LEU A 317 -16.96 -9.13 -24.92
CA LEU A 317 -16.14 -9.97 -24.04
C LEU A 317 -14.94 -10.62 -24.73
N GLY A 318 -15.09 -11.07 -25.98
CA GLY A 318 -13.98 -11.62 -26.75
C GLY A 318 -12.84 -10.60 -26.93
N SER A 319 -13.17 -9.36 -27.28
CA SER A 319 -12.19 -8.28 -27.44
C SER A 319 -11.57 -7.82 -26.12
N ILE A 320 -12.34 -7.86 -25.02
CA ILE A 320 -11.84 -7.51 -23.69
C ILE A 320 -10.83 -8.55 -23.22
N ILE A 321 -11.14 -9.85 -23.36
CA ILE A 321 -10.16 -10.88 -22.99
C ILE A 321 -8.94 -10.86 -23.89
N ASP A 322 -9.09 -10.59 -25.20
CA ASP A 322 -7.95 -10.48 -26.12
C ASP A 322 -6.97 -9.38 -25.63
N ARG A 323 -7.48 -8.23 -25.16
CA ARG A 323 -6.68 -7.14 -24.59
C ARG A 323 -6.03 -7.49 -23.25
N HIS A 324 -6.72 -8.25 -22.40
CA HIS A 324 -6.25 -8.61 -21.05
C HIS A 324 -5.61 -10.00 -20.97
N ARG A 325 -5.39 -10.66 -22.11
CA ARG A 325 -4.97 -12.06 -22.18
C ARG A 325 -3.67 -12.31 -21.42
N GLU A 326 -2.73 -11.38 -21.55
CA GLU A 326 -1.41 -11.53 -20.94
C GLU A 326 -1.47 -11.48 -19.41
N VAL A 327 -2.37 -10.68 -18.83
CA VAL A 327 -2.60 -10.64 -17.38
C VAL A 327 -3.08 -11.99 -16.89
N VAL A 328 -4.07 -12.58 -17.57
CA VAL A 328 -4.65 -13.87 -17.19
C VAL A 328 -3.62 -14.99 -17.34
N LEU A 329 -2.82 -14.96 -18.41
CA LEU A 329 -1.72 -15.92 -18.64
C LEU A 329 -0.64 -15.82 -17.56
N LEU A 330 -0.16 -14.61 -17.25
CA LEU A 330 0.84 -14.39 -16.23
C LEU A 330 0.38 -14.91 -14.86
N ILE A 331 -0.82 -14.52 -14.42
CA ILE A 331 -1.35 -14.95 -13.12
C ILE A 331 -1.59 -16.47 -13.09
N SER A 332 -2.02 -17.06 -14.21
CA SER A 332 -2.17 -18.52 -14.35
C SER A 332 -0.82 -19.23 -14.20
N ARG A 333 0.24 -18.76 -14.87
CA ARG A 333 1.61 -19.30 -14.74
C ARG A 333 2.09 -19.22 -13.30
N LEU A 334 1.98 -18.05 -12.66
CA LEU A 334 2.35 -17.85 -11.26
C LEU A 334 1.57 -18.78 -10.32
N ARG A 335 0.26 -18.93 -10.52
CA ARG A 335 -0.59 -19.86 -9.75
C ARG A 335 -0.19 -21.32 -9.95
N ASN A 336 0.25 -21.72 -11.14
CA ASN A 336 0.65 -23.11 -11.41
C ASN A 336 1.96 -23.49 -10.73
N THR A 337 2.79 -22.51 -10.36
CA THR A 337 4.01 -22.79 -9.56
C THR A 337 3.70 -23.44 -8.21
N ILE A 338 2.49 -23.26 -7.67
CA ILE A 338 1.99 -23.93 -6.45
C ILE A 338 1.91 -25.45 -6.61
N HIS A 339 1.66 -25.93 -7.83
CA HIS A 339 1.49 -27.35 -8.14
C HIS A 339 2.74 -28.01 -8.75
N GLU A 340 3.65 -27.19 -9.29
CA GLU A 340 4.84 -27.64 -10.01
C GLU A 340 6.10 -27.39 -9.19
N LYS A 341 7.11 -26.73 -9.78
CA LYS A 341 8.31 -26.29 -9.07
C LYS A 341 7.98 -25.02 -8.30
N ALA A 342 7.83 -25.16 -6.99
CA ALA A 342 7.50 -24.06 -6.10
C ALA A 342 8.47 -22.88 -6.25
N MET A 343 7.90 -21.67 -6.21
CA MET A 343 8.66 -20.46 -5.92
C MET A 343 9.38 -20.62 -4.57
N HIS A 344 10.52 -19.98 -4.41
CA HIS A 344 11.24 -19.96 -3.14
C HIS A 344 11.79 -18.57 -2.87
N LEU A 345 12.11 -18.30 -1.61
CA LEU A 345 12.69 -17.02 -1.23
C LEU A 345 14.19 -17.04 -1.43
N GLY A 346 14.66 -16.06 -2.19
CA GLY A 346 16.06 -15.71 -2.33
C GLY A 346 16.39 -14.53 -1.43
N THR A 347 17.66 -14.42 -1.05
CA THR A 347 18.18 -13.30 -0.26
C THR A 347 19.33 -12.65 -1.00
N ILE A 348 19.29 -11.33 -1.14
CA ILE A 348 20.40 -10.53 -1.65
C ILE A 348 20.96 -9.72 -0.49
N HIS A 349 22.23 -9.92 -0.18
CA HIS A 349 22.92 -9.08 0.80
C HIS A 349 23.41 -7.81 0.11
N GLN A 350 22.93 -6.66 0.56
CA GLN A 350 23.52 -5.38 0.18
C GLN A 350 24.71 -5.08 1.11
N PRO A 351 25.96 -5.03 0.60
CA PRO A 351 27.15 -4.92 1.45
C PRO A 351 27.19 -3.64 2.31
N GLN A 352 26.51 -2.58 1.87
CA GLN A 352 26.58 -1.26 2.50
C GLN A 352 25.43 -0.96 3.46
N GLU A 353 24.29 -1.65 3.35
CA GLU A 353 23.10 -1.34 4.15
C GLU A 353 22.91 -2.29 5.35
N GLY A 354 23.67 -3.39 5.42
CA GLY A 354 23.55 -4.38 6.49
C GLY A 354 22.23 -5.18 6.48
N ASP A 355 21.24 -4.72 5.72
CA ASP A 355 19.96 -5.37 5.49
C ASP A 355 20.04 -6.32 4.28
N ALA A 356 19.31 -7.42 4.39
CA ALA A 356 19.17 -8.40 3.33
C ALA A 356 17.79 -8.24 2.68
N ASP A 357 17.77 -7.98 1.37
CA ASP A 357 16.53 -7.90 0.61
C ASP A 357 16.04 -9.30 0.26
N TYR A 358 14.74 -9.51 0.39
CA TYR A 358 14.09 -10.77 0.05
C TYR A 358 13.37 -10.67 -1.28
N TYR A 359 13.53 -11.70 -2.09
CA TYR A 359 12.91 -11.80 -3.41
C TYR A 359 12.25 -13.16 -3.56
N VAL A 360 11.15 -13.19 -4.30
CA VAL A 360 10.58 -14.43 -4.80
C VAL A 360 11.36 -14.84 -6.04
N VAL A 361 12.03 -15.99 -5.98
CA VAL A 361 12.72 -16.57 -7.13
C VAL A 361 11.70 -17.34 -7.96
N LEU A 362 11.53 -16.91 -9.21
CA LEU A 362 10.58 -17.53 -10.13
C LEU A 362 11.18 -18.79 -10.78
N PRO A 363 10.34 -19.75 -11.25
CA PRO A 363 10.83 -20.97 -11.89
C PRO A 363 11.61 -20.68 -13.17
N ALA A 364 12.85 -21.16 -13.24
CA ALA A 364 13.75 -20.91 -14.36
C ALA A 364 13.22 -21.47 -15.70
N ASP A 365 12.49 -22.58 -15.66
CA ASP A 365 11.85 -23.22 -16.80
C ASP A 365 10.69 -22.41 -17.40
N GLN A 366 10.21 -21.37 -16.71
CA GLN A 366 9.19 -20.44 -17.18
C GLN A 366 9.73 -19.02 -17.40
N SER A 367 11.04 -18.77 -17.22
CA SER A 367 11.62 -17.42 -17.22
C SER A 367 11.39 -16.65 -18.53
N GLU A 368 11.46 -17.31 -19.69
CA GLU A 368 11.24 -16.65 -20.99
C GLU A 368 9.79 -16.18 -21.14
N ASP A 369 8.85 -17.08 -20.88
CA ASP A 369 7.41 -16.82 -20.90
C ASP A 369 7.01 -15.72 -19.91
N LEU A 370 7.50 -15.81 -18.68
CA LEU A 370 7.23 -14.82 -17.63
C LEU A 370 7.82 -13.46 -17.98
N ARG A 371 9.05 -13.43 -18.52
CA ARG A 371 9.68 -12.19 -19.00
C ARG A 371 8.82 -11.55 -20.09
N ALA A 372 8.40 -12.31 -21.11
CA ALA A 372 7.57 -11.80 -22.18
C ALA A 372 6.25 -11.19 -21.65
N SER A 373 5.64 -11.84 -20.65
CA SER A 373 4.47 -11.29 -19.95
C SER A 373 4.77 -9.97 -19.26
N PHE A 374 5.83 -9.90 -18.46
CA PHE A 374 6.18 -8.68 -17.73
C PHE A 374 6.50 -7.52 -18.66
N GLU A 375 7.24 -7.76 -19.75
CA GLU A 375 7.55 -6.75 -20.77
C GLU A 375 6.28 -6.20 -21.42
N THR A 376 5.35 -7.08 -21.78
CA THR A 376 4.04 -6.68 -22.33
C THR A 376 3.22 -5.86 -21.33
N LEU A 377 3.38 -6.14 -20.03
CA LEU A 377 2.64 -5.52 -18.94
C LEU A 377 3.40 -4.37 -18.26
N GLY A 378 4.23 -3.64 -19.00
CA GLY A 378 4.88 -2.42 -18.52
C GLY A 378 6.34 -2.57 -18.09
N GLY A 379 6.96 -3.71 -18.36
CA GLY A 379 8.39 -3.93 -18.14
C GLY A 379 8.75 -4.57 -16.79
N LEU A 380 9.94 -5.15 -16.73
CA LEU A 380 10.46 -5.84 -15.54
C LEU A 380 10.48 -4.94 -14.29
N GLU A 381 10.91 -3.68 -14.43
CA GLU A 381 11.03 -2.75 -13.31
C GLU A 381 9.68 -2.44 -12.64
N ALA A 382 8.62 -2.26 -13.44
CA ALA A 382 7.27 -1.97 -12.94
C ALA A 382 6.72 -3.11 -12.07
N TRP A 383 7.13 -4.34 -12.37
CA TRP A 383 6.81 -5.56 -11.62
C TRP A 383 7.81 -5.89 -10.51
N GLY A 384 8.84 -5.06 -10.31
CA GLY A 384 9.88 -5.31 -9.31
C GLY A 384 10.75 -6.51 -9.65
N ILE A 385 10.87 -6.86 -10.93
CA ILE A 385 11.66 -7.99 -11.39
C ILE A 385 13.12 -7.57 -11.60
N ARG A 386 14.02 -8.39 -11.06
CA ARG A 386 15.46 -8.31 -11.28
C ARG A 386 15.95 -9.59 -11.94
N GLU A 387 16.95 -9.44 -12.78
CA GLU A 387 17.65 -10.56 -13.39
C GLU A 387 18.96 -10.79 -12.64
N LEU A 388 19.04 -11.92 -11.94
CA LEU A 388 20.19 -12.22 -11.09
C LEU A 388 20.73 -13.60 -11.44
N GLY A 389 21.89 -13.58 -12.10
CA GLY A 389 22.48 -14.77 -12.72
C GLY A 389 21.82 -15.12 -14.06
N PRO A 390 22.32 -16.17 -14.74
CA PRO A 390 21.76 -16.59 -16.02
C PRO A 390 20.32 -17.08 -15.83
N GLU A 391 19.40 -16.46 -16.55
CA GLU A 391 18.02 -16.92 -16.79
C GLU A 391 17.12 -17.04 -15.54
N ARG A 392 17.44 -16.34 -14.44
CA ARG A 392 16.59 -16.33 -13.24
C ARG A 392 15.97 -14.96 -13.00
N LEU A 393 14.64 -14.95 -12.89
CA LEU A 393 13.86 -13.79 -12.51
C LEU A 393 13.62 -13.79 -10.99
N TRP A 394 13.87 -12.65 -10.37
CA TRP A 394 13.73 -12.40 -8.94
C TRP A 394 12.74 -11.26 -8.74
N ALA A 395 11.62 -11.53 -8.11
CA ALA A 395 10.54 -10.58 -7.96
C ALA A 395 10.51 -9.99 -6.54
N GLU A 396 10.44 -8.67 -6.44
CA GLU A 396 10.16 -7.99 -5.18
C GLU A 396 8.70 -8.31 -4.76
N PRO A 397 8.48 -9.02 -3.62
CA PRO A 397 7.19 -9.65 -3.33
C PRO A 397 6.02 -8.65 -3.27
N PHE A 398 6.26 -7.44 -2.75
CA PHE A 398 5.24 -6.43 -2.63
C PHE A 398 4.86 -5.89 -4.01
N ARG A 399 5.81 -5.40 -4.82
CA ARG A 399 5.54 -4.96 -6.20
C ARG A 399 4.87 -6.02 -7.05
N LEU A 400 5.34 -7.28 -7.01
CA LEU A 400 4.71 -8.37 -7.76
C LEU A 400 3.23 -8.54 -7.37
N SER A 401 2.95 -8.51 -6.07
CA SER A 401 1.59 -8.65 -5.52
C SER A 401 0.69 -7.46 -5.84
N GLU A 402 1.20 -6.23 -5.75
CA GLU A 402 0.50 -5.01 -6.14
C GLU A 402 0.07 -5.09 -7.60
N GLN A 403 0.99 -5.46 -8.50
CA GLN A 403 0.70 -5.51 -9.93
C GLN A 403 -0.29 -6.63 -10.27
N MET A 404 -0.17 -7.82 -9.67
CA MET A 404 -1.17 -8.89 -9.84
C MET A 404 -2.57 -8.42 -9.46
N LEU A 405 -2.72 -7.73 -8.33
CA LEU A 405 -4.01 -7.18 -7.90
C LEU A 405 -4.48 -6.06 -8.80
N ARG A 406 -3.61 -5.12 -9.17
CA ARG A 406 -3.95 -3.99 -10.04
C ARG A 406 -4.46 -4.48 -11.39
N TYR A 407 -3.63 -5.22 -12.13
CA TYR A 407 -3.98 -5.71 -13.47
C TYR A 407 -5.14 -6.70 -13.41
N GLY A 408 -5.17 -7.57 -12.39
CA GLY A 408 -6.23 -8.55 -12.20
C GLY A 408 -7.59 -7.90 -11.94
N ILE A 409 -7.66 -6.95 -10.99
CA ILE A 409 -8.91 -6.23 -10.68
C ILE A 409 -9.37 -5.39 -11.88
N TYR A 410 -8.45 -4.70 -12.56
CA TYR A 410 -8.80 -3.90 -13.73
C TYR A 410 -9.42 -4.75 -14.85
N ALA A 411 -8.79 -5.88 -15.19
CA ALA A 411 -9.32 -6.80 -16.19
C ALA A 411 -10.65 -7.43 -15.73
N LEU A 412 -10.80 -7.77 -14.44
CA LEU A 412 -12.06 -8.26 -13.91
C LEU A 412 -13.17 -7.21 -14.00
N ASP A 413 -12.90 -5.94 -13.66
CA ASP A 413 -13.88 -4.85 -13.75
C ASP A 413 -14.39 -4.67 -15.18
N ALA A 414 -13.47 -4.66 -16.16
CA ALA A 414 -13.82 -4.60 -17.58
C ALA A 414 -14.67 -5.79 -18.04
N LEU A 415 -14.35 -7.01 -17.59
CA LEU A 415 -15.15 -8.20 -17.88
C LEU A 415 -16.54 -8.11 -17.24
N LEU A 416 -16.62 -7.65 -15.98
CA LEU A 416 -17.91 -7.46 -15.31
C LEU A 416 -18.77 -6.45 -16.07
N ALA A 417 -18.20 -5.32 -16.50
CA ALA A 417 -18.86 -4.27 -17.29
C ALA A 417 -19.62 -4.82 -18.49
N ASP A 418 -18.99 -5.73 -19.25
CA ASP A 418 -19.51 -6.21 -20.53
C ASP A 418 -20.39 -7.46 -20.41
N ILE A 419 -20.41 -8.14 -19.26
CA ILE A 419 -21.36 -9.23 -19.03
C ILE A 419 -22.79 -8.66 -18.96
N PRO A 420 -23.70 -9.07 -19.87
CA PRO A 420 -25.06 -8.52 -19.94
C PRO A 420 -25.97 -9.18 -18.89
N ILE A 421 -25.66 -8.96 -17.62
CA ILE A 421 -26.36 -9.56 -16.47
C ILE A 421 -27.84 -9.12 -16.42
N GLU A 422 -28.17 -8.00 -17.05
CA GLU A 422 -29.53 -7.44 -17.19
C GLU A 422 -30.47 -8.42 -17.90
N HIS A 423 -29.94 -9.25 -18.81
CA HIS A 423 -30.73 -10.28 -19.49
C HIS A 423 -31.34 -11.30 -18.51
N LEU A 424 -30.76 -11.43 -17.32
CA LEU A 424 -31.24 -12.35 -16.29
C LEU A 424 -32.15 -11.68 -15.25
N ALA A 425 -32.09 -10.36 -15.11
CA ALA A 425 -32.84 -9.59 -14.13
C ALA A 425 -34.06 -8.87 -14.75
N VAL A 426 -34.86 -9.60 -15.54
CA VAL A 426 -35.97 -9.00 -16.31
C VAL A 426 -36.95 -8.27 -15.37
N GLY A 427 -37.11 -6.97 -15.59
CA GLY A 427 -38.03 -6.11 -14.84
C GLY A 427 -37.47 -5.49 -13.55
N THR A 428 -36.18 -5.69 -13.24
CA THR A 428 -35.53 -5.08 -12.07
C THR A 428 -34.47 -4.07 -12.51
N ALA A 429 -34.58 -2.83 -12.04
CA ALA A 429 -33.51 -1.85 -12.21
C ALA A 429 -32.29 -2.28 -11.38
N LEU A 430 -31.12 -2.36 -12.02
CA LEU A 430 -29.90 -2.76 -11.31
C LEU A 430 -29.28 -1.59 -10.56
N GLU A 431 -28.86 -1.85 -9.32
CA GLU A 431 -28.08 -0.90 -8.53
C GLU A 431 -26.65 -0.83 -9.07
N THR A 432 -26.23 0.34 -9.54
CA THR A 432 -24.87 0.58 -10.07
C THR A 432 -23.90 1.15 -9.03
N GLY A 433 -24.36 1.38 -7.81
CA GLY A 433 -23.59 2.01 -6.77
C GLY A 433 -23.97 1.54 -5.37
N PRO A 434 -23.32 2.09 -4.34
CA PRO A 434 -23.60 1.76 -2.96
C PRO A 434 -25.02 2.17 -2.55
N PRO A 435 -25.60 1.52 -1.52
CA PRO A 435 -26.83 1.98 -0.88
C PRO A 435 -26.69 3.43 -0.38
N VAL A 436 -27.68 4.28 -0.65
CA VAL A 436 -27.63 5.73 -0.34
C VAL A 436 -27.75 6.01 1.17
N ASP A 437 -28.48 5.17 1.90
CA ASP A 437 -28.82 5.39 3.32
C ASP A 437 -27.90 4.65 4.31
N ASP A 438 -26.83 4.02 3.84
CA ASP A 438 -25.90 3.27 4.69
C ASP A 438 -24.59 4.03 4.87
N TRP A 439 -24.35 4.51 6.09
CA TRP A 439 -23.15 5.27 6.47
C TRP A 439 -21.86 4.48 6.18
N VAL A 440 -21.90 3.15 6.25
CA VAL A 440 -20.75 2.26 5.98
C VAL A 440 -20.29 2.37 4.53
N TRP A 441 -21.22 2.64 3.61
CA TRP A 441 -20.97 2.76 2.17
C TRP A 441 -20.97 4.21 1.67
N SER A 442 -21.06 5.18 2.59
CA SER A 442 -21.00 6.60 2.27
C SER A 442 -19.76 6.95 1.43
N ALA A 443 -19.87 8.00 0.62
CA ALA A 443 -18.74 8.48 -0.19
C ALA A 443 -17.51 8.78 0.67
N THR A 444 -17.71 9.36 1.86
CA THR A 444 -16.63 9.62 2.83
C THR A 444 -15.97 8.34 3.31
N ALA A 445 -16.74 7.33 3.72
CA ALA A 445 -16.18 6.05 4.18
C ALA A 445 -15.37 5.36 3.07
N ARG A 446 -15.93 5.33 1.86
CA ARG A 446 -15.28 4.77 0.68
C ARG A 446 -13.96 5.48 0.36
N ARG A 447 -13.97 6.81 0.30
CA ARG A 447 -12.78 7.63 0.05
C ARG A 447 -11.71 7.43 1.11
N ASN A 448 -12.10 7.44 2.39
CA ASN A 448 -11.18 7.20 3.50
C ASN A 448 -10.54 5.80 3.38
N VAL A 449 -11.31 4.76 3.10
CA VAL A 449 -10.76 3.40 2.90
C VAL A 449 -9.81 3.35 1.70
N ALA A 450 -10.11 4.07 0.61
CA ALA A 450 -9.24 4.13 -0.57
C ALA A 450 -7.85 4.71 -0.20
N TRP A 451 -7.80 5.82 0.53
CA TRP A 451 -6.54 6.41 1.02
C TRP A 451 -5.74 5.44 1.91
N GLN A 452 -6.42 4.67 2.75
CA GLN A 452 -5.76 3.72 3.67
C GLN A 452 -5.18 2.49 2.99
N VAL A 453 -5.74 2.07 1.86
CA VAL A 453 -5.29 0.90 1.12
C VAL A 453 -4.22 1.30 0.10
N ALA A 454 -4.21 2.56 -0.37
CA ALA A 454 -3.23 3.11 -1.32
C ALA A 454 -3.07 2.24 -2.58
N LEU A 455 -4.15 1.58 -3.00
CA LEU A 455 -4.25 1.05 -4.36
C LEU A 455 -4.68 2.23 -5.22
N ARG A 456 -3.71 2.92 -5.82
CA ARG A 456 -3.98 4.04 -6.71
C ARG A 456 -4.88 3.58 -7.84
N GLU A 457 -5.97 4.31 -8.05
CA GLU A 457 -6.66 4.36 -9.33
C GLU A 457 -5.64 4.87 -10.36
N HIS A 458 -4.88 3.96 -10.98
CA HIS A 458 -4.27 4.28 -12.25
C HIS A 458 -5.10 3.62 -13.31
N GLU A 459 -5.57 4.46 -14.22
CA GLU A 459 -5.67 4.06 -15.61
C GLU A 459 -4.31 3.48 -16.00
N PRO A 460 -4.21 2.21 -16.43
CA PRO A 460 -2.99 1.72 -17.05
C PRO A 460 -2.59 2.74 -18.12
N ALA A 461 -1.28 3.02 -18.23
CA ALA A 461 -0.70 4.14 -18.97
C ALA A 461 -1.04 4.19 -20.48
N ASP A 462 -1.90 3.30 -20.97
CA ASP A 462 -2.51 3.35 -22.28
C ASP A 462 -3.97 2.88 -22.22
N ARG A 463 -4.93 3.81 -22.35
CA ARG A 463 -6.27 3.48 -22.85
C ARG A 463 -6.26 3.13 -24.35
N SER A 464 -5.08 3.19 -24.99
CA SER A 464 -4.86 3.00 -26.43
C SER A 464 -4.59 1.57 -26.87
N CYS A 465 -4.31 0.64 -25.94
CA CYS A 465 -4.05 -0.76 -26.27
C CYS A 465 -5.34 -1.56 -26.34
#